data_AF-A0A1F9TB21-F1
#
_entry.id   AF-A0A1F9TB21-F1
#
_cell.length_a   1.000
_cell.length_b   1.000
_cell.length_c   1.000
_cell.angle_alpha   90.00
_cell.angle_beta   90.00
_cell.angle_gamma   90.00
#
_symmetry.space_group_name_H-M   'P 1'
#
loop_
_entity.id
_entity.type
_entity.pdbx_description
1 polymer ?
#
loop_
_entity_poly.entity_id
_entity_poly.type
_entity_poly.pdbx_seq_one_letter_code
_entity_poly.pdbx_strand_id
1 'polypeptide(L)'
;MIYLVELIIAAILIILNAAFVLSEFALVKVRFTRLEELAAKGVASAKLAKKQVQHIDAYLSSIQLGITMASLGLGWVGEPALAALLQPGFHWLNLPISAAALHTVSFVIAFAAITGIHVVIGEQAPKYLAILMPEKITLVCAIPLELFYKLTYLPMLAINKSANFFLGLFNIKPGESEALHSDEELRMILGQSQEHGKISLGRLMMFEHLFDFGKTKVKEVMTPRGAISFITLGAPPEATLKLIKEKRYSRFPLVTKGGDTVGYVHFKDLYNSLLTPGGAAPDFDSIKRPISDISEEISVERALRDFQEKRIQLALAKNAKGETTGLLTMEDIVEELTGEIRDEFEQPPKLLLSGILQAHACQLDLKEAGRFEAIEEVLKSLHVASPSFDKDEALKAIIKRETNFSTALGHQTAFPHARLASLSKPLLAIGKSREGIYFPSPDSQPVKIIFLILTPFNEPLLQLNILSQLSGLISNLTLRKRLLSAKTPENLLDIVRTFENKVMK
;
A
#
# COMPACT_ATOMS: atom_id res chain seq x y z
N MET A 1 3.79 25.21 61.55
CA MET A 1 3.74 26.18 60.44
C MET A 1 4.51 25.68 59.22
N ILE A 2 5.74 25.18 59.37
CA ILE A 2 6.56 24.65 58.26
C ILE A 2 5.86 23.50 57.51
N TYR A 3 5.37 22.47 58.22
CA TYR A 3 4.66 21.34 57.60
C TYR A 3 3.37 21.72 56.85
N LEU A 4 2.70 22.80 57.26
CA LEU A 4 1.51 23.29 56.56
C LEU A 4 1.89 23.89 55.20
N VAL A 5 3.01 24.62 55.14
CA VAL A 5 3.55 25.16 53.89
C VAL A 5 3.96 24.03 52.96
N GLU A 6 4.62 23.00 53.48
CA GLU A 6 5.03 21.81 52.70
C GLU A 6 3.82 21.05 52.14
N LEU A 7 2.74 20.90 52.91
CA LEU A 7 1.49 20.29 52.42
C LEU A 7 0.81 21.13 51.33
N ILE A 8 0.85 22.47 51.43
CA ILE A 8 0.34 23.36 50.38
C ILE A 8 1.18 23.20 49.11
N ILE A 9 2.50 23.14 49.23
CA ILE A 9 3.40 22.89 48.10
C ILE A 9 3.10 21.53 47.47
N ALA A 10 2.93 20.48 48.27
CA ALA A 10 2.56 19.15 47.80
C ALA A 10 1.22 19.16 47.04
N ALA A 11 0.21 19.86 47.54
CA ALA A 11 -1.07 20.02 46.86
C ALA A 11 -0.93 20.74 45.51
N ILE A 12 -0.11 21.81 45.45
CA ILE A 12 0.18 22.52 44.20
C ILE A 12 0.89 21.61 43.20
N LEU A 13 1.85 20.80 43.65
CA LEU A 13 2.58 19.85 42.80
C LEU A 13 1.65 18.76 42.23
N ILE A 14 0.68 18.26 43.01
CA ILE A 14 -0.33 17.32 42.52
C ILE A 14 -1.20 17.96 41.43
N ILE A 15 -1.65 19.21 41.64
CA ILE A 15 -2.46 19.94 40.65
C ILE A 15 -1.65 20.21 39.38
N LEU A 16 -0.38 20.58 39.53
CA LEU A 16 0.53 20.81 38.41
C LEU A 16 0.73 19.52 37.61
N ASN A 17 0.96 18.39 38.29
CA ASN A 17 1.05 17.09 37.65
C ASN A 17 -0.23 16.73 36.88
N ALA A 18 -1.40 16.92 37.51
CA ALA A 18 -2.70 16.72 36.88
C ALA A 18 -2.89 17.57 35.62
N ALA A 19 -2.44 18.83 35.63
CA ALA A 19 -2.52 19.71 34.47
C ALA A 19 -1.63 19.24 33.31
N PHE A 20 -0.45 18.70 33.61
CA PHE A 20 0.42 18.10 32.60
C PHE A 20 -0.18 16.82 32.02
N VAL A 21 -0.68 15.92 32.86
CA VAL A 21 -1.37 14.69 32.41
C VAL A 21 -2.61 15.02 31.57
N LEU A 22 -3.42 16.01 31.97
CA LEU A 22 -4.55 16.50 31.17
C LEU A 22 -4.09 16.93 29.78
N SER A 23 -3.01 17.70 29.72
CA SER A 23 -2.47 18.25 28.47
C SER A 23 -1.95 17.15 27.55
N GLU A 24 -1.20 16.19 28.09
CA GLU A 24 -0.65 15.03 27.37
C GLU A 24 -1.75 14.23 26.68
N PHE A 25 -2.70 13.70 27.45
CA PHE A 25 -3.73 12.81 26.92
C PHE A 25 -4.71 13.55 26.00
N ALA A 26 -5.00 14.83 26.28
CA ALA A 26 -5.86 15.61 25.40
C ALA A 26 -5.17 15.88 24.05
N LEU A 27 -3.88 16.22 24.05
CA LEU A 27 -3.10 16.48 22.84
C LEU A 27 -2.95 15.22 21.96
N VAL A 28 -2.79 14.04 22.58
CA VAL A 28 -2.75 12.76 21.84
C VAL A 28 -4.12 12.39 21.27
N LYS A 29 -5.21 12.72 21.97
CA LYS A 29 -6.56 12.26 21.60
C LYS A 29 -7.32 13.22 20.66
N VAL A 30 -6.97 14.50 20.65
CA VAL A 30 -7.63 15.52 19.83
C VAL A 30 -7.39 15.27 18.33
N ARG A 31 -8.41 15.51 17.51
CA ARG A 31 -8.31 15.33 16.06
C ARG A 31 -7.78 16.59 15.39
N PHE A 32 -6.76 16.44 14.54
CA PHE A 32 -6.16 17.56 13.80
C PHE A 32 -7.17 18.34 12.97
N THR A 33 -8.05 17.64 12.24
CA THR A 33 -9.09 18.24 11.38
C THR A 33 -10.07 19.12 12.17
N ARG A 34 -10.36 18.76 13.42
CA ARG A 34 -11.24 19.53 14.30
C ARG A 34 -10.58 20.84 14.76
N LEU A 35 -9.29 20.79 15.10
CA LEU A 35 -8.52 21.99 15.43
C LEU A 35 -8.40 22.93 14.22
N GLU A 36 -8.24 22.37 13.02
CA GLU A 36 -8.22 23.13 11.77
C GLU A 36 -9.55 23.84 11.51
N GLU A 37 -10.69 23.16 11.71
CA GLU A 37 -12.03 23.76 11.61
C GLU A 37 -12.19 24.95 12.58
N LEU A 38 -11.78 24.78 13.84
CA LEU A 38 -11.88 25.84 14.86
C LEU A 38 -10.92 27.01 14.60
N ALA A 39 -9.72 26.72 14.07
CA ALA A 39 -8.76 27.73 13.66
C ALA A 39 -9.30 28.56 12.48
N ALA A 40 -9.99 27.92 11.52
CA ALA A 40 -10.66 28.60 10.41
C ALA A 40 -11.82 29.50 10.90
N LYS A 41 -12.51 29.12 11.98
CA LYS A 41 -13.52 29.94 12.68
C LYS A 41 -12.93 31.07 13.53
N GLY A 42 -11.60 31.27 13.51
CA GLY A 42 -10.93 32.39 14.18
C GLY A 42 -10.54 32.16 15.64
N VAL A 43 -10.68 30.94 16.18
CA VAL A 43 -10.28 30.64 17.56
C VAL A 43 -8.75 30.64 17.70
N ALA A 44 -8.20 31.58 18.48
CA ALA A 44 -6.75 31.76 18.62
C ALA A 44 -6.05 30.56 19.27
N SER A 45 -6.65 29.97 20.32
CA SER A 45 -6.11 28.77 20.97
C SER A 45 -6.09 27.55 20.04
N ALA A 46 -7.01 27.47 19.06
CA ALA A 46 -7.05 26.39 18.08
C ALA A 46 -5.88 26.46 17.10
N LYS A 47 -5.46 27.67 16.70
CA LYS A 47 -4.24 27.86 15.86
C LYS A 47 -3.00 27.36 16.58
N LEU A 48 -2.88 27.67 17.86
CA LEU A 48 -1.76 27.24 18.70
C LEU A 48 -1.78 25.73 18.96
N ALA A 49 -2.93 25.19 19.32
CA ALA A 49 -3.14 23.75 19.50
C ALA A 49 -2.82 22.96 18.22
N LYS A 50 -3.19 23.48 17.04
CA LYS A 50 -2.86 22.88 15.74
C LYS A 50 -1.34 22.76 15.56
N LYS A 51 -0.60 23.84 15.84
CA LYS A 51 0.87 23.84 15.80
C LYS A 51 1.45 22.83 16.81
N GLN A 52 0.86 22.71 17.98
CA GLN A 52 1.30 21.77 19.02
C GLN A 52 1.14 20.32 18.59
N VAL A 53 0.00 19.97 17.98
CA VAL A 53 -0.22 18.62 17.42
C VAL A 53 0.73 18.32 16.26
N GLN A 54 1.10 19.30 15.44
CA GLN A 54 2.08 19.09 14.35
C GLN A 54 3.50 18.79 14.86
N HIS A 55 3.84 19.29 16.05
CA HIS A 55 5.14 19.07 16.69
C HIS A 55 4.97 18.29 17.99
N ILE A 56 4.05 17.32 17.99
CA ILE A 56 3.58 16.63 19.21
C ILE A 56 4.73 16.08 20.04
N ASP A 57 5.76 15.49 19.42
CA ASP A 57 6.90 14.90 20.11
C ASP A 57 7.61 15.91 21.02
N ALA A 58 7.86 17.12 20.52
CA ALA A 58 8.57 18.15 21.28
C ALA A 58 7.75 18.66 22.48
N TYR A 59 6.43 18.76 22.33
CA TYR A 59 5.53 19.13 23.42
C TYR A 59 5.37 17.99 24.42
N LEU A 60 5.23 16.74 23.95
CA LEU A 60 5.16 15.56 24.80
C LEU A 60 6.40 15.42 25.67
N SER A 61 7.60 15.56 25.09
CA SER A 61 8.84 15.49 25.87
C SER A 61 8.91 16.59 26.94
N SER A 62 8.42 17.80 26.63
CA SER A 62 8.35 18.88 27.62
C SER A 62 7.35 18.56 28.73
N ILE A 63 6.15 18.08 28.39
CA ILE A 63 5.13 17.67 29.36
C ILE A 63 5.67 16.57 30.29
N GLN A 64 6.34 15.56 29.74
CA GLN A 64 6.95 14.47 30.51
C GLN A 64 8.01 14.96 31.52
N LEU A 65 8.81 15.96 31.14
CA LEU A 65 9.70 16.62 32.08
C LEU A 65 8.92 17.28 33.22
N GLY A 66 7.82 17.97 32.91
CA GLY A 66 6.91 18.57 33.89
C GLY A 66 6.32 17.56 34.86
N ILE A 67 5.80 16.43 34.36
CA ILE A 67 5.27 15.32 35.17
C ILE A 67 6.36 14.77 36.10
N THR A 68 7.55 14.52 35.55
CA THR A 68 8.68 13.99 36.32
C THR A 68 9.11 14.94 37.43
N MET A 69 9.25 16.23 37.13
CA MET A 69 9.62 17.25 38.11
C MET A 69 8.57 17.40 39.20
N ALA A 70 7.28 17.40 38.85
CA ALA A 70 6.18 17.50 39.80
C ALA A 70 6.12 16.27 40.72
N SER A 71 6.28 15.08 40.14
CA SER A 71 6.26 13.79 40.88
C SER A 71 7.44 13.67 41.85
N LEU A 72 8.67 14.02 41.41
CA LEU A 72 9.85 14.01 42.27
C LEU A 72 9.77 15.07 43.38
N GLY A 73 9.31 16.28 43.04
CA GLY A 73 9.10 17.33 44.02
C GLY A 73 8.06 16.94 45.08
N LEU A 74 6.99 16.25 44.66
CA LEU A 74 5.96 15.76 45.56
C LEU A 74 6.51 14.70 46.52
N GLY A 75 7.34 13.77 46.04
CA GLY A 75 8.03 12.81 46.89
C GLY A 75 8.94 13.49 47.91
N TRP A 76 9.70 14.49 47.49
CA TRP A 76 10.62 15.23 48.37
C TRP A 76 9.86 16.00 49.47
N VAL A 77 8.83 16.76 49.12
CA VAL A 77 8.17 17.68 50.06
C VAL A 77 6.97 17.05 50.75
N GLY A 78 6.18 16.25 50.04
CA GLY A 78 4.92 15.73 50.55
C GLY A 78 5.12 14.68 51.63
N GLU A 79 6.01 13.70 51.38
CA GLU A 79 6.15 12.53 52.24
C GLU A 79 6.66 12.88 53.65
N PRO A 80 7.72 13.69 53.80
CA PRO A 80 8.16 14.15 55.12
C PRO A 80 7.09 14.98 55.85
N ALA A 81 6.35 15.82 55.12
CA ALA A 81 5.32 16.68 55.70
C ALA A 81 4.14 15.87 56.26
N LEU A 82 3.69 14.85 55.54
CA LEU A 82 2.61 13.98 56.00
C LEU A 82 3.09 13.04 57.11
N ALA A 83 4.31 12.50 57.03
CA ALA A 83 4.87 11.67 58.09
C ALA A 83 4.99 12.44 59.42
N ALA A 84 5.43 13.69 59.38
CA ALA A 84 5.52 14.56 60.57
C ALA A 84 4.15 14.91 61.15
N LEU A 85 3.09 14.98 60.33
CA LEU A 85 1.73 15.20 60.78
C LEU A 85 1.13 13.97 61.49
N LEU A 86 1.57 12.76 61.13
CA LEU A 86 1.08 11.51 61.70
C LEU A 86 1.73 11.19 63.07
N GLN A 87 2.98 11.60 63.30
CA GLN A 87 3.73 11.31 64.53
C GLN A 87 3.00 11.70 65.84
N PRO A 88 2.38 12.90 65.97
CA PRO A 88 1.63 13.27 67.18
C PRO A 88 0.41 12.37 67.45
N GLY A 89 -0.25 11.87 66.41
CA GLY A 89 -1.40 10.97 66.53
C GLY A 89 -1.03 9.63 67.16
N PHE A 90 0.15 9.10 66.84
CA PHE A 90 0.64 7.86 67.44
C PHE A 90 1.05 8.01 68.90
N HIS A 91 1.54 9.18 69.31
CA HIS A 91 1.83 9.46 70.72
C HIS A 91 0.55 9.47 71.58
N TRP A 92 -0.58 9.89 71.02
CA TRP A 92 -1.87 9.84 71.71
C TRP A 92 -2.41 8.41 71.91
N LEU A 93 -2.03 7.48 71.04
CA LEU A 93 -2.43 6.07 71.09
C LEU A 93 -1.66 5.23 72.12
N ASN A 94 -0.69 5.81 72.83
CA ASN A 94 0.06 5.20 73.95
C ASN A 94 0.60 3.77 73.66
N LEU A 95 0.97 3.50 72.40
CA LEU A 95 1.50 2.20 71.97
C LEU A 95 2.98 2.06 72.39
N PRO A 96 3.40 0.92 72.98
CA PRO A 96 4.78 0.67 73.40
C PRO A 96 5.66 0.32 72.18
N ILE A 97 5.89 1.30 71.30
CA ILE A 97 6.65 1.15 70.06
C ILE A 97 7.96 1.93 70.20
N SER A 98 9.07 1.35 69.72
CA SER A 98 10.35 2.05 69.69
C SER A 98 10.29 3.28 68.76
N ALA A 99 11.03 4.34 69.08
CA ALA A 99 11.04 5.57 68.27
C ALA A 99 11.39 5.31 66.78
N ALA A 100 12.28 4.34 66.53
CA ALA A 100 12.63 3.91 65.17
C ALA A 100 11.45 3.23 64.45
N ALA A 101 10.71 2.35 65.12
CA ALA A 101 9.55 1.70 64.53
C ALA A 101 8.40 2.69 64.26
N LEU A 102 8.20 3.68 65.15
CA LEU A 102 7.23 4.75 64.95
C LEU A 102 7.51 5.57 63.68
N HIS A 103 8.78 5.93 63.48
CA HIS A 103 9.23 6.69 62.31
C HIS A 103 9.01 5.89 61.02
N THR A 104 9.42 4.62 60.98
CA THR A 104 9.24 3.76 59.81
C THR A 104 7.76 3.54 59.47
N VAL A 105 6.91 3.30 60.47
CA VAL A 105 5.46 3.12 60.23
C VAL A 105 4.82 4.41 59.71
N SER A 106 5.18 5.56 60.29
CA SER A 106 4.68 6.87 59.84
C SER A 106 5.11 7.17 58.40
N PHE A 107 6.38 6.87 58.07
CA PHE A 107 6.92 6.97 56.71
C PHE A 107 6.15 6.10 55.72
N VAL A 108 5.97 4.80 56.02
CA VAL A 108 5.27 3.87 55.11
C VAL A 108 3.83 4.31 54.86
N ILE A 109 3.12 4.73 55.91
CA ILE A 109 1.73 5.20 55.79
C ILE A 109 1.68 6.50 54.99
N ALA A 110 2.57 7.47 55.27
CA ALA A 110 2.62 8.73 54.54
C ALA A 110 2.95 8.52 53.05
N PHE A 111 3.95 7.69 52.76
CA PHE A 111 4.35 7.33 51.41
C PHE A 111 3.19 6.66 50.65
N ALA A 112 2.52 5.68 51.25
CA ALA A 112 1.38 5.00 50.64
C ALA A 112 0.20 5.96 50.39
N ALA A 113 -0.10 6.82 51.36
CA ALA A 113 -1.19 7.80 51.25
C ALA A 113 -0.92 8.82 50.15
N ILE A 114 0.28 9.41 50.11
CA ILE A 114 0.65 10.38 49.08
C ILE A 114 0.72 9.74 47.71
N THR A 115 1.30 8.54 47.60
CA THR A 115 1.33 7.81 46.33
C THR A 115 -0.09 7.52 45.85
N GLY A 116 -0.99 7.07 46.74
CA GLY A 116 -2.39 6.84 46.40
C GLY A 116 -3.11 8.10 45.93
N ILE A 117 -2.97 9.21 46.65
CA ILE A 117 -3.56 10.51 46.28
C ILE A 117 -2.97 11.00 44.94
N HIS A 118 -1.67 10.89 44.75
CA HIS A 118 -0.98 11.28 43.52
C HIS A 118 -1.47 10.46 42.32
N VAL A 119 -1.50 9.14 42.44
CA VAL A 119 -1.94 8.27 41.33
C VAL A 119 -3.40 8.56 40.99
N VAL A 120 -4.28 8.70 41.98
CA VAL A 120 -5.72 8.92 41.72
C VAL A 120 -5.98 10.33 41.18
N ILE A 121 -5.54 11.37 41.88
CA ILE A 121 -5.87 12.77 41.59
C ILE A 121 -4.89 13.40 40.60
N GLY A 122 -3.60 13.07 40.72
CA GLY A 122 -2.53 13.59 39.87
C GLY A 122 -2.46 12.91 38.50
N GLU A 123 -2.95 11.68 38.35
CA GLU A 123 -2.79 10.90 37.11
C GLU A 123 -4.10 10.32 36.55
N GLN A 124 -4.77 9.42 37.28
CA GLN A 124 -5.90 8.64 36.74
C GLN A 124 -7.14 9.47 36.44
N ALA A 125 -7.59 10.33 37.37
CA ALA A 125 -8.74 11.20 37.14
C ALA A 125 -8.49 12.23 36.01
N PRO A 126 -7.35 12.96 35.99
CA PRO A 126 -6.94 13.82 34.87
C PRO A 126 -6.97 13.11 33.51
N LYS A 127 -6.39 11.91 33.44
CA LYS A 127 -6.34 11.10 32.24
C LYS A 127 -7.73 10.76 31.72
N TYR A 128 -8.64 10.36 32.60
CA TYR A 128 -10.01 10.04 32.21
C TYR A 128 -10.75 11.27 31.66
N LEU A 129 -10.59 12.42 32.30
CA LEU A 129 -11.18 13.69 31.83
C LEU A 129 -10.63 14.11 30.46
N ALA A 130 -9.32 13.98 30.24
CA ALA A 130 -8.66 14.27 28.96
C ALA A 130 -9.22 13.43 27.80
N ILE A 131 -9.55 12.16 28.07
CA ILE A 131 -10.11 11.24 27.08
C ILE A 131 -11.57 11.60 26.75
N LEU A 132 -12.35 12.03 27.73
CA LEU A 132 -13.76 12.39 27.54
C LEU A 132 -13.94 13.74 26.83
N MET A 133 -13.07 14.71 27.10
CA MET A 133 -13.21 16.09 26.59
C MET A 133 -11.92 16.64 25.94
N PRO A 134 -11.32 15.92 24.96
CA PRO A 134 -10.00 16.26 24.44
C PRO A 134 -9.97 17.65 23.79
N GLU A 135 -10.98 18.00 22.99
CA GLU A 135 -11.06 19.32 22.32
C GLU A 135 -11.00 20.49 23.32
N LYS A 136 -11.86 20.47 24.33
CA LYS A 136 -11.94 21.56 25.32
C LYS A 136 -10.64 21.68 26.10
N ILE A 137 -10.08 20.54 26.54
CA ILE A 137 -8.88 20.52 27.37
C ILE A 137 -7.67 20.98 26.56
N THR A 138 -7.49 20.50 25.32
CA THR A 138 -6.41 20.97 24.44
C THR A 138 -6.48 22.48 24.23
N LEU A 139 -7.66 23.05 23.98
CA LEU A 139 -7.79 24.49 23.76
C LEU A 139 -7.47 25.33 25.00
N VAL A 140 -7.86 24.86 26.19
CA VAL A 140 -7.57 25.53 27.46
C VAL A 140 -6.08 25.43 27.80
N CYS A 141 -5.49 24.26 27.58
CA CYS A 141 -4.08 24.00 27.89
C CYS A 141 -3.11 24.57 26.85
N ALA A 142 -3.57 24.94 25.65
CA ALA A 142 -2.69 25.35 24.55
C ALA A 142 -1.73 26.49 24.93
N ILE A 143 -2.22 27.55 25.58
CA ILE A 143 -1.39 28.71 25.93
C ILE A 143 -0.42 28.40 27.08
N PRO A 144 -0.87 27.84 28.23
CA PRO A 144 0.04 27.43 29.31
C PRO A 144 1.13 26.46 28.83
N LEU A 145 0.75 25.52 27.96
CA LEU A 145 1.67 24.53 27.41
C LEU A 145 2.72 25.16 26.50
N GLU A 146 2.35 26.13 25.65
CA GLU A 146 3.32 26.85 24.80
C GLU A 146 4.36 27.61 25.64
N LEU A 147 3.91 28.25 26.72
CA LEU A 147 4.81 28.97 27.62
C LEU A 147 5.78 28.01 28.32
N PHE A 148 5.26 26.90 28.82
CA PHE A 148 6.07 25.88 29.47
C PHE A 148 7.09 25.27 28.49
N TYR A 149 6.67 24.93 27.27
CA TYR A 149 7.55 24.44 26.21
C TYR A 149 8.71 25.41 25.93
N LYS A 150 8.43 26.71 25.84
CA LYS A 150 9.47 27.73 25.64
C LYS A 150 10.43 27.83 26.81
N LEU A 151 9.92 27.69 28.05
CA LEU A 151 10.74 27.69 29.26
C LEU A 151 11.64 26.45 29.33
N THR A 152 11.12 25.28 28.98
CA THR A 152 11.85 24.00 29.01
C THR A 152 12.67 23.73 27.76
N TYR A 153 12.62 24.59 26.75
CA TYR A 153 13.31 24.37 25.47
C TYR A 153 14.82 24.12 25.65
N LEU A 154 15.49 24.93 26.47
CA LEU A 154 16.94 24.84 26.68
C LEU A 154 17.36 23.53 27.39
N PRO A 155 16.76 23.14 28.54
CA PRO A 155 17.08 21.85 29.16
C PRO A 155 16.67 20.66 28.28
N MET A 156 15.56 20.74 27.54
CA MET A 156 15.16 19.67 26.62
C MET A 156 16.14 19.48 25.47
N LEU A 157 16.73 20.56 24.95
CA LEU A 157 17.78 20.45 23.93
C LEU A 157 18.99 19.67 24.46
N ALA A 158 19.38 19.88 25.71
CA ALA A 158 20.46 19.14 26.34
C ALA A 158 20.10 17.64 26.48
N ILE A 159 18.91 17.34 27.00
CA ILE A 159 18.43 15.95 27.16
C ILE A 159 18.35 15.22 25.82
N ASN A 160 17.79 15.86 24.78
CA ASN A 160 17.68 15.25 23.45
C ASN A 160 19.05 15.00 22.81
N LYS A 161 20.01 15.90 23.01
CA LYS A 161 21.40 15.68 22.56
C LYS A 161 22.05 14.51 23.29
N SER A 162 21.83 14.39 24.60
CA SER A 162 22.30 13.23 25.37
C SER A 162 21.64 11.94 24.91
N ALA A 163 20.33 11.92 24.68
CA ALA A 163 19.61 10.76 24.15
C ALA A 163 20.15 10.33 22.77
N ASN A 164 20.34 11.29 21.86
CA ASN A 164 20.91 11.02 20.54
C ASN A 164 22.36 10.52 20.61
N PHE A 165 23.16 11.01 21.58
CA PHE A 165 24.49 10.48 21.84
C PHE A 165 24.43 9.00 22.25
N PHE A 166 23.51 8.63 23.16
CA PHE A 166 23.31 7.24 23.54
C PHE A 166 22.78 6.37 22.39
N LEU A 167 21.85 6.87 21.57
CA LEU A 167 21.36 6.15 20.38
C LEU A 167 22.47 5.94 19.34
N GLY A 168 23.39 6.90 19.22
CA GLY A 168 24.60 6.78 18.40
C GLY A 168 25.50 5.62 18.83
N LEU A 169 25.57 5.29 20.13
CA LEU A 169 26.32 4.11 20.61
C LEU A 169 25.74 2.79 20.10
N PHE A 170 24.45 2.75 19.79
CA PHE A 170 23.75 1.59 19.24
C PHE A 170 23.54 1.67 17.71
N ASN A 171 24.14 2.67 17.05
CA ASN A 171 24.05 2.90 15.61
C ASN A 171 22.59 3.11 15.10
N ILE A 172 21.69 3.58 15.97
CA ILE A 172 20.30 3.87 15.64
C ILE A 172 20.19 5.33 15.19
N LYS A 173 19.75 5.57 13.96
CA LYS A 173 19.51 6.92 13.44
C LYS A 173 18.14 7.42 13.94
N PRO A 174 18.03 8.64 14.50
CA PRO A 174 16.74 9.22 14.87
C PRO A 174 15.87 9.35 13.61
N GLY A 175 14.67 8.77 13.63
CA GLY A 175 13.74 8.85 12.51
C GLY A 175 13.19 10.27 12.37
N GLU A 176 13.45 10.91 11.23
CA GLU A 176 12.68 12.07 10.81
C GLU A 176 11.25 11.60 10.51
N SER A 177 10.26 12.35 11.04
CA SER A 177 8.82 12.26 10.78
C SER A 177 8.48 11.37 9.57
N GLU A 178 7.91 10.20 9.83
CA GLU A 178 7.27 9.34 8.83
C GLU A 178 6.37 10.24 7.98
N ALA A 179 6.83 10.55 6.77
CA ALA A 179 6.01 11.18 5.76
C ALA A 179 4.81 10.25 5.53
N LEU A 180 3.60 10.78 5.74
CA LEU A 180 2.32 10.32 5.21
C LEU A 180 2.42 8.97 4.47
N HIS A 181 2.10 7.89 5.19
CA HIS A 181 1.99 6.49 4.73
C HIS A 181 2.83 6.13 3.49
N SER A 182 3.92 5.39 3.70
CA SER A 182 4.66 4.76 2.60
C SER A 182 3.74 3.95 1.67
N ASP A 183 4.08 3.83 0.38
CA ASP A 183 3.30 3.03 -0.57
C ASP A 183 2.97 1.63 0.00
N GLU A 184 3.93 0.99 0.68
CA GLU A 184 3.76 -0.28 1.40
C GLU A 184 2.64 -0.25 2.46
N GLU A 185 2.51 0.83 3.22
CA GLU A 185 1.47 0.96 4.24
C GLU A 185 0.09 1.18 3.61
N LEU A 186 0.02 1.98 2.54
CA LEU A 186 -1.20 2.14 1.76
C LEU A 186 -1.64 0.81 1.12
N ARG A 187 -0.69 0.03 0.58
CA ARG A 187 -0.94 -1.32 0.07
C ARG A 187 -1.49 -2.25 1.16
N MET A 188 -0.90 -2.23 2.37
CA MET A 188 -1.41 -3.02 3.51
C MET A 188 -2.86 -2.66 3.88
N ILE A 189 -3.18 -1.36 3.93
CA ILE A 189 -4.53 -0.87 4.24
C ILE A 189 -5.55 -1.29 3.16
N LEU A 190 -5.17 -1.19 1.89
CA LEU A 190 -6.02 -1.59 0.77
C LEU A 190 -6.24 -3.11 0.72
N GLY A 191 -5.20 -3.90 0.99
CA GLY A 191 -5.29 -5.36 1.11
C GLY A 191 -6.26 -5.78 2.22
N GLN A 192 -6.12 -5.22 3.42
CA GLN A 192 -7.05 -5.47 4.53
C GLN A 192 -8.49 -5.07 4.18
N SER A 193 -8.68 -3.97 3.46
CA SER A 193 -10.00 -3.52 3.01
C SER A 193 -10.66 -4.48 2.02
N GLN A 194 -9.87 -5.14 1.16
CA GLN A 194 -10.36 -6.19 0.26
C GLN A 194 -10.77 -7.45 1.02
N GLU A 195 -9.99 -7.89 2.01
CA GLU A 195 -10.33 -9.07 2.84
C GLU A 195 -11.66 -8.92 3.58
N HIS A 196 -11.94 -7.71 4.07
CA HIS A 196 -13.21 -7.38 4.71
C HIS A 196 -14.35 -7.11 3.71
N GLY A 197 -14.11 -7.31 2.40
CA GLY A 197 -15.10 -7.14 1.33
C GLY A 197 -15.49 -5.70 1.05
N LYS A 198 -14.76 -4.70 1.56
CA LYS A 198 -15.04 -3.27 1.34
C LYS A 198 -14.55 -2.78 -0.04
N ILE A 199 -13.59 -3.48 -0.62
CA ILE A 199 -12.99 -3.20 -1.93
C ILE A 199 -13.02 -4.48 -2.75
N SER A 200 -13.38 -4.36 -4.04
CA SER A 200 -13.31 -5.50 -4.98
C SER A 200 -11.86 -5.74 -5.42
N LEU A 201 -11.53 -6.98 -5.77
CA LEU A 201 -10.19 -7.32 -6.25
C LEU A 201 -9.78 -6.49 -7.47
N GLY A 202 -10.69 -6.25 -8.42
CA GLY A 202 -10.39 -5.40 -9.58
C GLY A 202 -10.01 -3.96 -9.19
N ARG A 203 -10.63 -3.40 -8.14
CA ARG A 203 -10.27 -2.08 -7.62
C ARG A 203 -8.93 -2.11 -6.88
N LEU A 204 -8.62 -3.19 -6.16
CA LEU A 204 -7.30 -3.38 -5.55
C LEU A 204 -6.22 -3.41 -6.63
N MET A 205 -6.43 -4.17 -7.71
CA MET A 205 -5.50 -4.24 -8.85
C MET A 205 -5.27 -2.87 -9.51
N MET A 206 -6.33 -2.05 -9.65
CA MET A 206 -6.20 -0.68 -10.18
C MET A 206 -5.33 0.21 -9.27
N PHE A 207 -5.43 0.06 -7.94
CA PHE A 207 -4.54 0.77 -7.03
C PHE A 207 -3.09 0.27 -7.10
N GLU A 208 -2.88 -1.04 -7.27
CA GLU A 208 -1.53 -1.59 -7.50
C GLU A 208 -0.89 -0.99 -8.76
N HIS A 209 -1.64 -0.97 -9.86
CA HIS A 209 -1.22 -0.36 -11.11
C HIS A 209 -0.86 1.11 -10.95
N LEU A 210 -1.64 1.88 -10.19
CA LEU A 210 -1.34 3.29 -9.89
C LEU A 210 0.01 3.48 -9.18
N PHE A 211 0.37 2.60 -8.25
CA PHE A 211 1.66 2.70 -7.56
C PHE A 211 2.85 2.32 -8.48
N ASP A 212 2.64 1.38 -9.40
CA ASP A 212 3.67 0.95 -10.35
C ASP A 212 3.82 1.93 -11.53
N PHE A 213 2.75 2.64 -11.89
CA PHE A 213 2.68 3.57 -13.02
C PHE A 213 3.77 4.65 -13.04
N GLY A 214 4.16 5.15 -11.86
CA GLY A 214 5.25 6.13 -11.73
C GLY A 214 6.66 5.54 -12.01
N LYS A 215 6.80 4.21 -11.92
CA LYS A 215 8.06 3.48 -12.07
C LYS A 215 8.17 2.76 -13.41
N THR A 216 7.05 2.31 -13.98
CA THR A 216 6.99 1.63 -15.28
C THR A 216 7.53 2.54 -16.38
N LYS A 217 8.40 2.00 -17.24
CA LYS A 217 8.98 2.72 -18.38
C LYS A 217 8.21 2.47 -19.66
N VAL A 218 8.28 3.42 -20.59
CA VAL A 218 7.64 3.29 -21.93
C VAL A 218 8.04 1.98 -22.63
N LYS A 219 9.31 1.56 -22.55
CA LYS A 219 9.77 0.31 -23.17
C LYS A 219 9.10 -0.96 -22.66
N GLU A 220 8.49 -0.93 -21.48
CA GLU A 220 7.82 -2.08 -20.86
C GLU A 220 6.35 -2.20 -21.32
N VAL A 221 5.78 -1.12 -21.88
CA VAL A 221 4.35 -1.02 -22.27
C VAL A 221 4.15 -0.85 -23.77
N MET A 222 5.11 -0.24 -24.47
CA MET A 222 5.02 0.03 -25.92
C MET A 222 4.81 -1.25 -26.75
N THR A 223 4.14 -1.12 -27.89
CA THR A 223 4.13 -2.16 -28.93
C THR A 223 5.54 -2.28 -29.53
N PRO A 224 6.23 -3.43 -29.41
CA PRO A 224 7.60 -3.57 -29.91
C PRO A 224 7.67 -3.42 -31.44
N ARG A 225 8.79 -2.92 -31.96
CA ARG A 225 8.98 -2.67 -33.41
C ARG A 225 8.54 -3.81 -34.32
N GLY A 226 8.86 -5.06 -33.95
CA GLY A 226 8.52 -6.25 -34.74
C GLY A 226 7.01 -6.57 -34.81
N ALA A 227 6.21 -6.04 -33.90
CA ALA A 227 4.77 -6.23 -33.84
C ALA A 227 3.97 -5.07 -34.45
N ILE A 228 4.63 -3.97 -34.84
CA ILE A 228 3.98 -2.79 -35.43
C ILE A 228 3.41 -3.16 -36.80
N SER A 229 2.10 -2.98 -36.98
CA SER A 229 1.46 -3.04 -38.30
C SER A 229 1.51 -1.66 -38.95
N PHE A 230 2.08 -1.57 -40.15
CA PHE A 230 2.28 -0.30 -40.86
C PHE A 230 1.89 -0.40 -42.34
N ILE A 231 1.66 0.75 -42.97
CA ILE A 231 1.40 0.87 -44.41
C ILE A 231 2.67 1.36 -45.10
N THR A 232 3.10 0.66 -46.15
CA THR A 232 4.24 1.09 -46.98
C THR A 232 3.79 2.10 -48.03
N LEU A 233 4.53 3.20 -48.19
CA LEU A 233 4.31 4.19 -49.25
C LEU A 233 4.33 3.54 -50.63
N GLY A 234 3.26 3.77 -51.40
CA GLY A 234 3.08 3.19 -52.73
C GLY A 234 2.66 1.71 -52.72
N ALA A 235 2.19 1.17 -51.58
CA ALA A 235 1.58 -0.14 -51.53
C ALA A 235 0.29 -0.18 -52.40
N PRO A 236 -0.02 -1.32 -53.05
CA PRO A 236 -1.27 -1.47 -53.77
C PRO A 236 -2.50 -1.21 -52.88
N PRO A 237 -3.57 -0.58 -53.39
CA PRO A 237 -4.79 -0.31 -52.63
C PRO A 237 -5.39 -1.58 -52.02
N GLU A 238 -5.36 -2.69 -52.76
CA GLU A 238 -5.86 -4.00 -52.34
C GLU A 238 -5.12 -4.56 -51.13
N ALA A 239 -3.79 -4.43 -51.10
CA ALA A 239 -2.96 -4.87 -49.99
C ALA A 239 -3.23 -4.02 -48.73
N THR A 240 -3.40 -2.71 -48.91
CA THR A 240 -3.73 -1.78 -47.83
C THR A 240 -5.12 -2.08 -47.26
N LEU A 241 -6.11 -2.30 -48.12
CA LEU A 241 -7.47 -2.67 -47.73
C LEU A 241 -7.50 -4.01 -46.98
N LYS A 242 -6.72 -5.00 -47.44
CA LYS A 242 -6.58 -6.29 -46.77
C LYS A 242 -6.02 -6.12 -45.36
N LEU A 243 -4.93 -5.35 -45.21
CA LEU A 243 -4.34 -5.06 -43.90
C LEU A 243 -5.35 -4.39 -42.95
N ILE A 244 -6.08 -3.38 -43.42
CA ILE A 244 -7.08 -2.67 -42.60
C ILE A 244 -8.20 -3.62 -42.16
N LYS A 245 -8.68 -4.49 -43.05
CA LYS A 245 -9.73 -5.47 -42.73
C LYS A 245 -9.27 -6.52 -41.73
N GLU A 246 -8.03 -6.98 -41.84
CA GLU A 246 -7.44 -7.98 -40.96
C GLU A 246 -7.13 -7.40 -39.57
N LYS A 247 -6.51 -6.22 -39.51
CA LYS A 247 -6.01 -5.64 -38.26
C LYS A 247 -7.00 -4.75 -37.54
N ARG A 248 -7.93 -4.10 -38.26
CA ARG A 248 -9.00 -3.23 -37.71
C ARG A 248 -8.54 -2.07 -36.82
N TYR A 249 -7.28 -1.67 -36.89
CA TYR A 249 -6.79 -0.51 -36.14
C TYR A 249 -7.31 0.81 -36.70
N SER A 250 -7.40 1.82 -35.84
CA SER A 250 -7.82 3.17 -36.25
C SER A 250 -6.72 3.96 -36.97
N ARG A 251 -5.46 3.71 -36.62
CA ARG A 251 -4.29 4.46 -37.10
C ARG A 251 -3.19 3.50 -37.52
N PHE A 252 -2.53 3.80 -38.64
CA PHE A 252 -1.42 3.01 -39.17
C PHE A 252 -0.21 3.93 -39.42
N PRO A 253 0.97 3.61 -38.88
CA PRO A 253 2.21 4.26 -39.27
C PRO A 253 2.45 4.12 -40.78
N LEU A 254 2.94 5.19 -41.40
CA LEU A 254 3.29 5.24 -42.81
C LEU A 254 4.79 5.16 -42.96
N VAL A 255 5.27 4.14 -43.68
CA VAL A 255 6.69 3.80 -43.77
C VAL A 255 7.15 3.86 -45.22
N THR A 256 8.35 4.39 -45.47
CA THR A 256 8.96 4.39 -46.81
C THR A 256 9.44 2.99 -47.19
N LYS A 257 9.76 2.76 -48.47
CA LYS A 257 10.43 1.52 -48.89
C LYS A 257 11.79 1.30 -48.20
N GLY A 258 12.42 2.36 -47.68
CA GLY A 258 13.66 2.31 -46.92
C GLY A 258 13.49 1.96 -45.43
N GLY A 259 12.25 1.88 -44.94
CA GLY A 259 11.96 1.53 -43.54
C GLY A 259 11.79 2.71 -42.58
N ASP A 260 11.94 3.95 -43.08
CA ASP A 260 11.74 5.16 -42.28
C ASP A 260 10.25 5.50 -42.14
N THR A 261 9.81 5.82 -40.92
CA THR A 261 8.44 6.25 -40.65
C THR A 261 8.31 7.76 -40.93
N VAL A 262 7.40 8.13 -41.83
CA VAL A 262 7.19 9.53 -42.26
C VAL A 262 5.98 10.19 -41.62
N GLY A 263 5.15 9.41 -40.93
CA GLY A 263 3.92 9.87 -40.30
C GLY A 263 2.98 8.71 -40.01
N TYR A 264 1.70 9.01 -39.85
CA TYR A 264 0.64 8.00 -39.77
C TYR A 264 -0.59 8.45 -40.56
N VAL A 265 -1.48 7.50 -40.85
CA VAL A 265 -2.77 7.73 -41.50
C VAL A 265 -3.90 7.17 -40.67
N HIS A 266 -5.05 7.83 -40.71
CA HIS A 266 -6.26 7.37 -40.04
C HIS A 266 -7.12 6.56 -41.02
N PHE A 267 -7.73 5.46 -40.58
CA PHE A 267 -8.50 4.59 -41.48
C PHE A 267 -9.65 5.34 -42.18
N LYS A 268 -10.32 6.27 -41.47
CA LYS A 268 -11.39 7.13 -42.03
C LYS A 268 -10.91 7.97 -43.22
N ASP A 269 -9.65 8.41 -43.21
CA ASP A 269 -9.09 9.21 -44.31
C ASP A 269 -8.83 8.33 -45.55
N LEU A 270 -8.61 7.02 -45.35
CA LEU A 270 -8.43 6.03 -46.42
C LEU A 270 -9.76 5.53 -47.01
N TYR A 271 -10.88 5.76 -46.33
CA TYR A 271 -12.21 5.24 -46.70
C TYR A 271 -12.62 5.70 -48.11
N ASN A 272 -12.46 6.99 -48.41
CA ASN A 272 -12.90 7.57 -49.69
C ASN A 272 -12.11 7.04 -50.89
N SER A 273 -10.80 6.82 -50.73
CA SER A 273 -9.93 6.30 -51.80
C SER A 273 -10.06 4.79 -52.02
N LEU A 274 -10.25 4.02 -50.95
CA LEU A 274 -10.17 2.55 -51.02
C LEU A 274 -11.51 1.85 -51.32
N LEU A 275 -12.66 2.50 -51.09
CA LEU A 275 -13.98 1.88 -51.28
C LEU A 275 -14.71 2.33 -52.55
N THR A 276 -14.15 3.27 -53.30
CA THR A 276 -14.66 3.63 -54.63
C THR A 276 -14.24 2.53 -55.61
N PRO A 277 -15.16 1.83 -56.30
CA PRO A 277 -14.80 0.81 -57.29
C PRO A 277 -13.97 1.43 -58.42
N GLY A 278 -12.75 0.93 -58.63
CA GLY A 278 -11.78 1.53 -59.57
C GLY A 278 -11.07 2.79 -59.05
N GLY A 279 -11.16 3.06 -57.74
CA GLY A 279 -10.52 4.20 -57.09
C GLY A 279 -8.99 4.18 -57.24
N ALA A 280 -8.42 5.37 -57.46
CA ALA A 280 -6.98 5.57 -57.51
C ALA A 280 -6.33 5.25 -56.15
N ALA A 281 -5.02 4.96 -56.17
CA ALA A 281 -4.27 4.77 -54.94
C ALA A 281 -4.43 5.97 -54.00
N PRO A 282 -4.52 5.77 -52.67
CA PRO A 282 -4.62 6.86 -51.72
C PRO A 282 -3.44 7.81 -51.93
N ASP A 283 -3.73 9.10 -52.07
CA ASP A 283 -2.70 10.12 -52.04
C ASP A 283 -2.23 10.31 -50.59
N PHE A 284 -1.22 9.54 -50.19
CA PHE A 284 -0.71 9.55 -48.83
C PHE A 284 -0.14 10.91 -48.41
N ASP A 285 0.26 11.78 -49.34
CA ASP A 285 0.82 13.09 -48.99
C ASP A 285 -0.25 14.08 -48.50
N SER A 286 -1.49 13.98 -48.97
CA SER A 286 -2.59 14.84 -48.51
C SER A 286 -3.23 14.37 -47.20
N ILE A 287 -3.14 13.08 -46.88
CA ILE A 287 -3.77 12.49 -45.68
C ILE A 287 -2.77 12.14 -44.56
N LYS A 288 -1.46 12.21 -44.80
CA LYS A 288 -0.45 11.92 -43.76
C LYS A 288 -0.53 12.93 -42.63
N ARG A 289 -0.43 12.42 -41.40
CA ARG A 289 -0.36 13.21 -40.18
C ARG A 289 1.02 13.01 -39.53
N PRO A 290 1.59 14.05 -38.88
CA PRO A 290 2.89 13.92 -38.22
C PRO A 290 2.80 12.95 -37.04
N ILE A 291 3.84 12.13 -36.88
CA ILE A 291 3.99 11.24 -35.72
C ILE A 291 5.04 11.82 -34.77
N SER A 292 4.77 11.81 -33.47
CA SER A 292 5.70 12.33 -32.47
C SER A 292 6.68 11.24 -32.01
N ASP A 293 7.86 11.66 -31.54
CA ASP A 293 8.84 10.76 -30.93
C ASP A 293 8.79 10.86 -29.40
N ILE A 294 8.98 9.73 -28.73
CA ILE A 294 9.08 9.64 -27.28
C ILE A 294 10.25 8.74 -26.90
N SER A 295 10.95 9.05 -25.81
CA SER A 295 12.05 8.20 -25.34
C SER A 295 11.50 6.93 -24.70
N GLU A 296 12.13 5.78 -24.95
CA GLU A 296 11.73 4.50 -24.35
C GLU A 296 12.05 4.39 -22.84
N GLU A 297 12.91 5.29 -22.32
CA GLU A 297 13.42 5.25 -20.94
C GLU A 297 12.64 6.12 -19.96
N ILE A 298 11.75 7.00 -20.43
CA ILE A 298 10.92 7.80 -19.53
C ILE A 298 9.81 6.95 -18.89
N SER A 299 9.36 7.38 -17.72
CA SER A 299 8.21 6.78 -17.04
C SER A 299 6.92 6.94 -17.86
N VAL A 300 6.02 5.97 -17.77
CA VAL A 300 4.69 6.03 -18.39
C VAL A 300 3.88 7.22 -17.86
N GLU A 301 4.02 7.59 -16.58
CA GLU A 301 3.38 8.80 -16.02
C GLU A 301 3.78 10.09 -16.76
N ARG A 302 5.08 10.26 -17.01
CA ARG A 302 5.58 11.39 -17.79
C ARG A 302 5.10 11.33 -19.24
N ALA A 303 5.06 10.14 -19.84
CA ALA A 303 4.53 9.95 -21.18
C ALA A 303 3.05 10.35 -21.26
N LEU A 304 2.23 10.03 -20.25
CA LEU A 304 0.83 10.43 -20.18
C LEU A 304 0.69 11.97 -20.19
N ARG A 305 1.49 12.67 -19.38
CA ARG A 305 1.50 14.13 -19.36
C ARG A 305 1.88 14.71 -20.72
N ASP A 306 2.94 14.18 -21.34
CA ASP A 306 3.34 14.58 -22.70
C ASP A 306 2.21 14.36 -23.72
N PHE A 307 1.53 13.22 -23.66
CA PHE A 307 0.39 12.90 -24.54
C PHE A 307 -0.79 13.85 -24.33
N GLN A 308 -1.11 14.22 -23.09
CA GLN A 308 -2.20 15.14 -22.75
C GLN A 308 -1.89 16.59 -23.14
N GLU A 309 -0.72 17.11 -22.76
CA GLU A 309 -0.32 18.50 -23.02
C GLU A 309 -0.16 18.78 -24.51
N LYS A 310 0.49 17.86 -25.24
CA LYS A 310 0.75 17.99 -26.67
C LYS A 310 -0.36 17.41 -27.55
N ARG A 311 -1.42 16.86 -26.93
CA ARG A 311 -2.56 16.19 -27.60
C ARG A 311 -2.11 15.09 -28.57
N ILE A 312 -1.06 14.36 -28.20
CA ILE A 312 -0.53 13.24 -28.98
C ILE A 312 -1.46 12.05 -28.81
N GLN A 313 -1.74 11.35 -29.91
CA GLN A 313 -2.55 10.12 -29.91
C GLN A 313 -1.69 8.88 -30.17
N LEU A 314 -0.53 9.08 -30.81
CA LEU A 314 0.37 8.04 -31.29
C LEU A 314 1.80 8.59 -31.31
N ALA A 315 2.75 7.85 -30.76
CA ALA A 315 4.17 8.21 -30.76
C ALA A 315 5.07 7.01 -31.08
N LEU A 316 6.21 7.27 -31.73
CA LEU A 316 7.30 6.30 -31.89
C LEU A 316 8.18 6.33 -30.65
N ALA A 317 8.35 5.17 -30.02
CA ALA A 317 9.33 5.01 -28.96
C ALA A 317 10.73 4.85 -29.57
N LYS A 318 11.68 5.65 -29.10
CA LYS A 318 13.06 5.67 -29.57
C LYS A 318 14.06 5.42 -28.46
N ASN A 319 15.12 4.71 -28.81
CA ASN A 319 16.28 4.51 -27.94
C ASN A 319 17.20 5.74 -27.93
N ALA A 320 18.26 5.70 -27.13
CA ALA A 320 19.25 6.78 -27.04
C ALA A 320 20.01 7.06 -28.35
N LYS A 321 20.01 6.13 -29.31
CA LYS A 321 20.61 6.30 -30.64
C LYS A 321 19.64 6.90 -31.66
N GLY A 322 18.38 7.15 -31.27
CA GLY A 322 17.33 7.69 -32.14
C GLY A 322 16.64 6.64 -33.02
N GLU A 323 16.91 5.35 -32.80
CA GLU A 323 16.27 4.26 -33.54
C GLU A 323 14.90 3.97 -32.94
N THR A 324 13.89 3.74 -33.80
CA THR A 324 12.57 3.31 -33.37
C THR A 324 12.64 1.90 -32.78
N THR A 325 12.25 1.76 -31.52
CA THR A 325 12.17 0.49 -30.79
C THR A 325 10.73 0.02 -30.58
N GLY A 326 9.75 0.92 -30.67
CA GLY A 326 8.35 0.59 -30.56
C GLY A 326 7.38 1.73 -30.93
N LEU A 327 6.11 1.49 -30.67
CA LEU A 327 5.00 2.42 -30.87
C LEU A 327 4.20 2.50 -29.56
N LEU A 328 3.84 3.70 -29.14
CA LEU A 328 3.05 3.95 -27.93
C LEU A 328 1.78 4.72 -28.28
N THR A 329 0.66 4.29 -27.74
CA THR A 329 -0.65 4.95 -27.88
C THR A 329 -1.12 5.52 -26.54
N MET A 330 -2.12 6.42 -26.59
CA MET A 330 -2.77 6.89 -25.36
C MET A 330 -3.53 5.75 -24.66
N GLU A 331 -4.05 4.79 -25.43
CA GLU A 331 -4.75 3.62 -24.92
C GLU A 331 -3.79 2.75 -24.09
N ASP A 332 -2.60 2.44 -24.61
CA ASP A 332 -1.57 1.65 -23.90
C ASP A 332 -1.19 2.28 -22.54
N ILE A 333 -1.10 3.61 -22.50
CA ILE A 333 -0.77 4.37 -21.28
C ILE A 333 -1.91 4.31 -20.26
N VAL A 334 -3.17 4.48 -20.71
CA VAL A 334 -4.34 4.45 -19.82
C VAL A 334 -4.60 3.03 -19.35
N GLU A 335 -4.38 2.03 -20.19
CA GLU A 335 -4.49 0.62 -19.87
C GLU A 335 -3.57 0.21 -18.72
N GLU A 336 -2.34 0.76 -18.68
CA GLU A 336 -1.44 0.51 -17.55
C GLU A 336 -2.03 1.00 -16.23
N LEU A 337 -2.89 2.04 -16.22
CA LEU A 337 -3.58 2.54 -15.03
C LEU A 337 -4.86 1.78 -14.70
N THR A 338 -5.73 1.59 -15.69
CA THR A 338 -7.09 1.08 -15.49
C THR A 338 -7.20 -0.43 -15.61
N GLY A 339 -6.16 -1.08 -16.13
CA GLY A 339 -6.31 -2.35 -16.85
C GLY A 339 -6.96 -2.12 -18.21
N GLU A 340 -7.03 -3.16 -19.03
CA GLU A 340 -7.63 -3.06 -20.37
C GLU A 340 -9.10 -2.60 -20.30
N ILE A 341 -9.40 -1.55 -21.06
CA ILE A 341 -10.76 -1.09 -21.30
C ILE A 341 -11.25 -1.85 -22.54
N ARG A 342 -12.20 -2.78 -22.34
CA ARG A 342 -12.75 -3.57 -23.45
C ARG A 342 -13.30 -2.68 -24.55
N ASP A 343 -12.88 -2.97 -25.77
CA ASP A 343 -13.52 -2.42 -26.96
C ASP A 343 -14.96 -2.95 -27.05
N GLU A 344 -15.91 -2.09 -27.41
CA GLU A 344 -17.31 -2.46 -27.65
C GLU A 344 -17.48 -3.53 -28.74
N PHE A 345 -16.48 -3.68 -29.61
CA PHE A 345 -16.44 -4.68 -30.69
C PHE A 345 -15.78 -6.01 -30.30
N GLU A 346 -15.15 -6.09 -29.12
CA GLU A 346 -14.58 -7.34 -28.60
C GLU A 346 -15.68 -8.18 -27.93
N GLN A 347 -16.04 -9.30 -28.57
CA GLN A 347 -16.84 -10.31 -27.88
C GLN A 347 -15.99 -10.93 -26.77
N PRO A 348 -16.47 -10.97 -25.51
CA PRO A 348 -15.70 -11.60 -24.45
C PRO A 348 -15.44 -13.05 -24.84
N PRO A 349 -14.17 -13.49 -24.95
CA PRO A 349 -13.91 -14.91 -25.07
C PRO A 349 -14.53 -15.57 -23.83
N LYS A 350 -15.41 -16.55 -24.03
CA LYS A 350 -15.87 -17.43 -22.95
C LYS A 350 -14.71 -18.30 -22.53
N LEU A 351 -13.74 -17.71 -21.84
CA LEU A 351 -12.61 -18.43 -21.30
C LEU A 351 -13.09 -19.19 -20.07
N LEU A 352 -13.15 -20.50 -20.21
CA LEU A 352 -13.37 -21.42 -19.10
C LEU A 352 -12.02 -21.74 -18.45
N LEU A 353 -11.90 -21.54 -17.14
CA LEU A 353 -10.78 -22.03 -16.33
C LEU A 353 -10.52 -23.53 -16.58
N SER A 354 -11.55 -24.34 -16.75
CA SER A 354 -11.44 -25.76 -17.05
C SER A 354 -10.82 -26.05 -18.43
N GLY A 355 -10.88 -25.09 -19.35
CA GLY A 355 -10.26 -25.19 -20.67
C GLY A 355 -8.76 -24.86 -20.68
N ILE A 356 -8.27 -24.15 -19.65
CA ILE A 356 -6.86 -23.74 -19.53
C ILE A 356 -6.11 -24.49 -18.44
N LEU A 357 -6.84 -25.11 -17.50
CA LEU A 357 -6.28 -25.89 -16.41
C LEU A 357 -5.59 -27.16 -16.94
N GLN A 358 -4.28 -27.19 -16.83
CA GLN A 358 -3.47 -28.37 -17.12
C GLN A 358 -3.53 -29.32 -15.91
N ALA A 359 -4.58 -30.14 -15.84
CA ALA A 359 -4.79 -31.05 -14.72
C ALA A 359 -3.56 -31.95 -14.47
N HIS A 360 -2.89 -32.43 -15.52
CA HIS A 360 -1.72 -33.30 -15.40
C HIS A 360 -0.45 -32.56 -14.91
N ALA A 361 -0.45 -31.23 -14.95
CA ALA A 361 0.59 -30.39 -14.37
C ALA A 361 0.33 -30.03 -12.90
N CYS A 362 -0.85 -30.34 -12.37
CA CYS A 362 -1.22 -29.94 -11.01
C CYS A 362 -0.51 -30.84 -9.99
N GLN A 363 0.20 -30.20 -9.05
CA GLN A 363 0.95 -30.89 -8.02
C GLN A 363 0.20 -30.80 -6.68
N LEU A 364 -0.22 -31.93 -6.13
CA LEU A 364 -1.08 -31.96 -4.94
C LEU A 364 -0.34 -32.13 -3.62
N ASP A 365 0.97 -32.33 -3.70
CA ASP A 365 1.86 -32.57 -2.57
C ASP A 365 3.19 -31.85 -2.80
N LEU A 366 3.14 -30.51 -2.81
CA LEU A 366 4.34 -29.69 -2.86
C LEU A 366 5.20 -29.96 -1.62
N LYS A 367 6.44 -30.36 -1.85
CA LYS A 367 7.40 -30.74 -0.80
C LYS A 367 8.25 -29.57 -0.34
N GLU A 368 8.37 -28.53 -1.16
CA GLU A 368 9.22 -27.39 -0.90
C GLU A 368 8.64 -26.49 0.19
N ALA A 369 9.49 -26.10 1.15
CA ALA A 369 9.12 -25.16 2.23
C ALA A 369 9.20 -23.69 1.78
N GLY A 370 9.96 -23.42 0.71
CA GLY A 370 10.23 -22.08 0.21
C GLY A 370 9.27 -21.62 -0.88
N ARG A 371 8.96 -20.32 -0.85
CA ARG A 371 8.02 -19.67 -1.78
C ARG A 371 8.42 -19.81 -3.24
N PHE A 372 9.68 -19.51 -3.56
CA PHE A 372 10.15 -19.47 -4.94
C PHE A 372 10.37 -20.88 -5.48
N GLU A 373 10.80 -21.80 -4.62
CA GLU A 373 11.01 -23.21 -4.88
C GLU A 373 9.67 -23.89 -5.22
N ALA A 374 8.62 -23.59 -4.45
CA ALA A 374 7.27 -24.09 -4.74
C ALA A 374 6.72 -23.57 -6.07
N ILE A 375 6.97 -22.29 -6.40
CA ILE A 375 6.61 -21.72 -7.71
C ILE A 375 7.36 -22.43 -8.83
N GLU A 376 8.66 -22.66 -8.67
CA GLU A 376 9.48 -23.37 -9.66
C GLU A 376 8.99 -24.81 -9.86
N GLU A 377 8.63 -25.54 -8.79
CA GLU A 377 8.14 -26.92 -8.85
C GLU A 377 6.85 -27.02 -9.70
N VAL A 378 5.90 -26.11 -9.47
CA VAL A 378 4.64 -26.04 -10.25
C VAL A 378 4.94 -25.66 -11.70
N LEU A 379 5.82 -24.68 -11.94
CA LEU A 379 6.20 -24.25 -13.28
C LEU A 379 6.90 -25.35 -14.07
N LYS A 380 7.77 -26.13 -13.42
CA LYS A 380 8.43 -27.32 -14.03
C LYS A 380 7.41 -28.33 -14.50
N SER A 381 6.44 -28.66 -13.65
CA SER A 381 5.36 -29.60 -13.97
C SER A 381 4.51 -29.08 -15.14
N LEU A 382 4.23 -27.77 -15.16
CA LEU A 382 3.50 -27.14 -16.26
C LEU A 382 4.26 -27.18 -17.59
N HIS A 383 5.58 -26.92 -17.56
CA HIS A 383 6.41 -26.98 -18.76
C HIS A 383 6.53 -28.41 -19.32
N VAL A 384 6.61 -29.43 -18.45
CA VAL A 384 6.61 -30.84 -18.88
C VAL A 384 5.29 -31.21 -19.54
N ALA A 385 4.15 -30.76 -18.99
CA ALA A 385 2.84 -31.05 -19.55
C ALA A 385 2.54 -30.24 -20.84
N SER A 386 3.08 -29.03 -20.95
CA SER A 386 2.88 -28.14 -22.10
C SER A 386 4.18 -27.39 -22.45
N PRO A 387 5.04 -27.97 -23.30
CA PRO A 387 6.32 -27.37 -23.68
C PRO A 387 6.12 -26.31 -24.77
N SER A 388 5.29 -25.29 -24.48
CA SER A 388 4.87 -24.25 -25.43
C SER A 388 5.42 -22.86 -25.12
N PHE A 389 6.25 -22.73 -24.08
CA PHE A 389 6.82 -21.47 -23.61
C PHE A 389 8.26 -21.67 -23.10
N ASP A 390 9.03 -20.59 -23.05
CA ASP A 390 10.36 -20.60 -22.42
C ASP A 390 10.22 -20.58 -20.89
N LYS A 391 10.66 -21.67 -20.25
CA LYS A 391 10.55 -21.86 -18.80
C LYS A 391 11.42 -20.86 -18.01
N ASP A 392 12.60 -20.52 -18.51
CA ASP A 392 13.52 -19.63 -17.81
C ASP A 392 13.07 -18.18 -17.94
N GLU A 393 12.52 -17.80 -19.11
CA GLU A 393 11.79 -16.53 -19.30
C GLU A 393 10.63 -16.41 -18.30
N ALA A 394 9.80 -17.47 -18.21
CA ALA A 394 8.64 -17.50 -17.34
C ALA A 394 9.00 -17.41 -15.86
N LEU A 395 10.00 -18.18 -15.42
CA LEU A 395 10.45 -18.17 -14.02
C LEU A 395 10.97 -16.79 -13.63
N LYS A 396 11.79 -16.17 -14.49
CA LYS A 396 12.32 -14.82 -14.26
C LYS A 396 11.20 -13.78 -14.14
N ALA A 397 10.20 -13.84 -15.02
CA ALA A 397 9.05 -12.93 -14.98
C ALA A 397 8.22 -13.09 -13.70
N ILE A 398 7.93 -14.33 -13.31
CA ILE A 398 7.17 -14.61 -12.07
C ILE A 398 7.96 -14.19 -10.83
N ILE A 399 9.26 -14.51 -10.75
CA ILE A 399 10.09 -14.13 -9.60
C ILE A 399 10.20 -12.61 -9.49
N LYS A 400 10.42 -11.90 -10.61
CA LYS A 400 10.46 -10.43 -10.62
C LYS A 400 9.15 -9.87 -10.03
N ARG A 401 8.00 -10.43 -10.43
CA ARG A 401 6.69 -10.04 -9.91
C ARG A 401 6.51 -10.35 -8.43
N GLU A 402 6.82 -11.58 -8.01
CA GLU A 402 6.64 -12.09 -6.64
C GLU A 402 7.62 -11.46 -5.64
N THR A 403 8.78 -10.98 -6.11
CA THR A 403 9.74 -10.22 -5.31
C THR A 403 9.24 -8.81 -5.04
N ASN A 404 8.64 -8.17 -6.05
CA ASN A 404 8.07 -6.83 -5.91
C ASN A 404 6.80 -6.83 -5.05
N PHE A 405 5.96 -7.85 -5.18
CA PHE A 405 4.73 -7.98 -4.41
C PHE A 405 4.35 -9.45 -4.24
N SER A 406 3.92 -9.84 -3.03
CA SER A 406 3.47 -11.21 -2.86
C SER A 406 2.13 -11.44 -3.57
N THR A 407 2.03 -12.52 -4.34
CA THR A 407 0.76 -12.88 -4.99
C THR A 407 -0.23 -13.60 -4.05
N ALA A 408 0.06 -13.64 -2.75
CA ALA A 408 -0.86 -14.14 -1.75
C ALA A 408 -2.01 -13.15 -1.51
N LEU A 409 -3.24 -13.56 -1.77
CA LEU A 409 -4.44 -12.73 -1.63
C LEU A 409 -5.32 -13.17 -0.44
N GLY A 410 -4.71 -13.85 0.51
CA GLY A 410 -5.38 -14.44 1.66
C GLY A 410 -6.11 -15.75 1.34
N HIS A 411 -6.91 -16.22 2.29
CA HIS A 411 -7.62 -17.50 2.22
C HIS A 411 -6.69 -18.72 2.03
N GLN A 412 -5.43 -18.63 2.47
CA GLN A 412 -4.39 -19.63 2.22
C GLN A 412 -4.13 -19.87 0.72
N THR A 413 -4.28 -18.85 -0.13
CA THR A 413 -4.10 -18.95 -1.59
C THR A 413 -3.12 -17.91 -2.14
N ALA A 414 -2.39 -18.28 -3.18
CA ALA A 414 -1.54 -17.38 -3.96
C ALA A 414 -1.75 -17.55 -5.46
N PHE A 415 -1.50 -16.49 -6.23
CA PHE A 415 -1.74 -16.43 -7.67
C PHE A 415 -0.49 -15.99 -8.45
N PRO A 416 0.64 -16.73 -8.40
CA PRO A 416 1.82 -16.39 -9.19
C PRO A 416 1.48 -16.33 -10.68
N HIS A 417 1.81 -15.23 -11.34
CA HIS A 417 1.39 -15.01 -12.72
C HIS A 417 2.44 -14.27 -13.55
N ALA A 418 2.47 -14.56 -14.85
CA ALA A 418 3.29 -13.83 -15.82
C ALA A 418 2.66 -13.79 -17.22
N ARG A 419 3.03 -12.75 -17.96
CA ARG A 419 2.75 -12.60 -19.39
C ARG A 419 4.02 -12.96 -20.17
N LEU A 420 3.89 -13.78 -21.21
CA LEU A 420 5.02 -14.28 -21.99
C LEU A 420 4.81 -14.01 -23.48
N ALA A 421 5.84 -13.50 -24.15
CA ALA A 421 5.79 -13.25 -25.59
C ALA A 421 5.79 -14.57 -26.40
N SER A 422 6.41 -15.61 -25.84
CA SER A 422 6.50 -16.95 -26.45
C SER A 422 5.20 -17.76 -26.40
N LEU A 423 4.22 -17.34 -25.58
CA LEU A 423 3.01 -18.10 -25.32
C LEU A 423 1.85 -17.64 -26.21
N SER A 424 1.16 -18.59 -26.86
CA SER A 424 0.02 -18.32 -27.75
C SER A 424 -1.36 -18.56 -27.12
N LYS A 425 -1.43 -19.30 -26.01
CA LYS A 425 -2.67 -19.60 -25.28
C LYS A 425 -2.41 -19.60 -23.77
N PRO A 426 -3.38 -19.19 -22.95
CA PRO A 426 -3.23 -19.19 -21.50
C PRO A 426 -3.08 -20.60 -20.94
N LEU A 427 -2.30 -20.72 -19.87
CA LEU A 427 -2.09 -21.95 -19.13
C LEU A 427 -2.32 -21.70 -17.63
N LEU A 428 -2.95 -22.66 -16.97
CA LEU A 428 -3.17 -22.65 -15.52
C LEU A 428 -2.73 -23.99 -14.94
N ALA A 429 -1.96 -23.94 -13.85
CA ALA A 429 -1.63 -25.10 -13.02
C ALA A 429 -1.91 -24.80 -11.55
N ILE A 430 -2.25 -25.84 -10.78
CA ILE A 430 -2.53 -25.72 -9.35
C ILE A 430 -1.50 -26.53 -8.57
N GLY A 431 -0.81 -25.86 -7.65
CA GLY A 431 0.02 -26.47 -6.63
C GLY A 431 -0.72 -26.53 -5.30
N LYS A 432 -0.60 -27.62 -4.54
CA LYS A 432 -1.12 -27.74 -3.18
C LYS A 432 -0.03 -28.18 -2.23
N SER A 433 0.11 -27.46 -1.11
CA SER A 433 0.96 -27.83 0.02
C SER A 433 0.12 -28.29 1.21
N ARG A 434 0.53 -29.37 1.88
CA ARG A 434 -0.14 -29.87 3.09
C ARG A 434 0.22 -29.04 4.32
N GLU A 435 1.51 -28.74 4.47
CA GLU A 435 2.06 -27.99 5.61
C GLU A 435 1.79 -26.49 5.45
N GLY A 436 1.67 -26.03 4.20
CA GLY A 436 1.53 -24.62 3.86
C GLY A 436 2.89 -23.95 3.68
N ILE A 437 2.95 -23.01 2.75
CA ILE A 437 4.17 -22.32 2.34
C ILE A 437 4.07 -20.88 2.81
N TYR A 438 5.17 -20.36 3.36
CA TYR A 438 5.18 -18.96 3.79
C TYR A 438 5.19 -18.04 2.57
N PHE A 439 4.16 -17.21 2.48
CA PHE A 439 4.11 -16.03 1.62
C PHE A 439 3.80 -14.84 2.52
N PRO A 440 4.33 -13.64 2.22
CA PRO A 440 3.82 -12.42 2.82
C PRO A 440 2.34 -12.23 2.45
N SER A 441 1.41 -12.70 3.29
CA SER A 441 -0.02 -12.68 3.01
C SER A 441 -0.77 -11.72 3.94
N PRO A 442 -1.87 -11.10 3.48
CA PRO A 442 -2.66 -10.19 4.31
C PRO A 442 -3.29 -10.87 5.54
N ASP A 443 -3.69 -12.14 5.41
CA ASP A 443 -4.25 -12.96 6.49
C ASP A 443 -3.20 -13.57 7.44
N SER A 444 -1.91 -13.39 7.16
CA SER A 444 -0.79 -14.03 7.87
C SER A 444 -0.89 -15.56 7.97
N GLN A 445 -1.68 -16.20 7.10
CA GLN A 445 -1.83 -17.65 7.04
C GLN A 445 -0.90 -18.24 5.97
N PRO A 446 -0.30 -19.42 6.22
CA PRO A 446 0.52 -20.07 5.21
C PRO A 446 -0.31 -20.48 3.99
N VAL A 447 0.23 -20.23 2.79
CA VAL A 447 -0.43 -20.54 1.52
C VAL A 447 -0.45 -22.05 1.32
N LYS A 448 -1.64 -22.62 1.12
CA LYS A 448 -1.82 -24.04 0.83
C LYS A 448 -2.14 -24.32 -0.63
N ILE A 449 -2.63 -23.33 -1.37
CA ILE A 449 -2.97 -23.48 -2.80
C ILE A 449 -2.27 -22.38 -3.60
N ILE A 450 -1.55 -22.78 -4.63
CA ILE A 450 -0.89 -21.90 -5.59
C ILE A 450 -1.60 -22.07 -6.94
N PHE A 451 -2.11 -20.98 -7.51
CA PHE A 451 -2.64 -20.93 -8.87
C PHE A 451 -1.60 -20.27 -9.77
N LEU A 452 -0.81 -21.07 -10.47
CA LEU A 452 0.21 -20.58 -11.38
C LEU A 452 -0.41 -20.29 -12.75
N ILE A 453 -0.36 -19.04 -13.19
CA ILE A 453 -1.04 -18.53 -14.38
C ILE A 453 -0.02 -18.00 -15.38
N LEU A 454 -0.01 -18.54 -16.60
CA LEU A 454 0.76 -17.99 -17.71
C LEU A 454 -0.19 -17.51 -18.80
N THR A 455 0.03 -16.31 -19.33
CA THR A 455 -0.82 -15.73 -20.38
C THR A 455 0.00 -15.13 -21.53
N PRO A 456 -0.54 -15.09 -22.75
CA PRO A 456 0.11 -14.41 -23.88
C PRO A 456 0.34 -12.93 -23.59
N PHE A 457 1.47 -12.38 -24.05
CA PHE A 457 1.80 -10.96 -23.84
C PHE A 457 0.81 -10.00 -24.50
N ASN A 458 0.21 -10.42 -25.62
CA ASN A 458 -0.74 -9.65 -26.43
C ASN A 458 -2.20 -9.77 -25.98
N GLU A 459 -2.50 -10.48 -24.87
CA GLU A 459 -3.87 -10.60 -24.33
C GLU A 459 -3.93 -10.36 -22.80
N PRO A 460 -3.67 -9.13 -22.31
CA PRO A 460 -3.65 -8.79 -20.88
C PRO A 460 -4.98 -9.04 -20.13
N LEU A 461 -6.13 -8.81 -20.76
CA LEU A 461 -7.49 -9.06 -20.20
C LEU A 461 -7.67 -10.50 -19.79
N LEU A 462 -7.02 -11.40 -20.51
CA LEU A 462 -7.14 -12.82 -20.28
C LEU A 462 -6.64 -13.17 -18.88
N GLN A 463 -5.53 -12.56 -18.48
CA GLN A 463 -4.97 -12.73 -17.15
C GLN A 463 -5.89 -12.18 -16.06
N LEU A 464 -6.40 -10.95 -16.24
CA LEU A 464 -7.33 -10.34 -15.27
C LEU A 464 -8.64 -11.12 -15.16
N ASN A 465 -9.15 -11.66 -16.27
CA ASN A 465 -10.35 -12.50 -16.30
C ASN A 465 -10.10 -13.81 -15.53
N ILE A 466 -8.96 -14.49 -15.78
CA ILE A 466 -8.56 -15.69 -15.04
C ILE A 466 -8.47 -15.38 -13.54
N LEU A 467 -7.78 -14.30 -13.16
CA LEU A 467 -7.64 -13.88 -11.76
C LEU A 467 -9.00 -13.57 -11.12
N SER A 468 -9.89 -12.89 -11.82
CA SER A 468 -11.25 -12.59 -11.34
C SER A 468 -12.08 -13.85 -11.14
N GLN A 469 -12.03 -14.80 -12.09
CA GLN A 469 -12.74 -16.07 -11.96
C GLN A 469 -12.19 -16.90 -10.80
N LEU A 470 -10.87 -17.00 -10.68
CA LEU A 470 -10.24 -17.72 -9.58
C LEU A 470 -10.51 -17.06 -8.22
N SER A 471 -10.50 -15.73 -8.15
CA SER A 471 -10.92 -15.01 -6.94
C SER A 471 -12.35 -15.33 -6.57
N GLY A 472 -13.28 -15.33 -7.53
CA GLY A 472 -14.68 -15.73 -7.29
C GLY A 472 -14.79 -17.18 -6.79
N LEU A 473 -13.97 -18.08 -7.32
CA LEU A 473 -13.90 -19.47 -6.88
C LEU A 473 -13.44 -19.56 -5.42
N ILE A 474 -12.39 -18.82 -5.07
CA ILE A 474 -11.82 -18.81 -3.70
C ILE A 474 -12.73 -18.11 -2.69
N SER A 475 -13.46 -17.07 -3.07
CA SER A 475 -14.44 -16.41 -2.19
C SER A 475 -15.59 -17.35 -1.78
N ASN A 476 -15.86 -18.41 -2.54
CA ASN A 476 -16.84 -19.42 -2.18
C ASN A 476 -16.28 -20.41 -1.14
N LEU A 477 -16.71 -20.26 0.12
CA LEU A 477 -16.25 -21.09 1.24
C LEU A 477 -16.36 -22.60 0.99
N THR A 478 -17.43 -23.06 0.35
CA THR A 478 -17.66 -24.49 0.08
C THR A 478 -16.67 -25.02 -0.95
N LEU A 479 -16.47 -24.29 -2.05
CA LEU A 479 -15.54 -24.69 -3.11
C LEU A 479 -14.09 -24.60 -2.62
N ARG A 480 -13.76 -23.58 -1.82
CA ARG A 480 -12.45 -23.45 -1.18
C ARG A 480 -12.14 -24.62 -0.24
N LYS A 481 -13.09 -25.04 0.61
CA LYS A 481 -12.91 -26.24 1.45
C LYS A 481 -12.69 -27.49 0.60
N ARG A 482 -13.43 -27.63 -0.50
CA ARG A 482 -13.23 -28.74 -1.46
C ARG A 482 -11.82 -28.71 -2.07
N LEU A 483 -11.32 -27.55 -2.50
CA LEU A 483 -9.97 -27.38 -3.05
C LEU A 483 -8.90 -27.85 -2.07
N LEU A 484 -8.96 -27.39 -0.81
CA LEU A 484 -8.00 -27.78 0.23
C LEU A 484 -8.00 -29.30 0.47
N SER A 485 -9.18 -29.93 0.38
CA SER A 485 -9.36 -31.37 0.56
C SER A 485 -9.09 -32.23 -0.68
N ALA A 486 -8.88 -31.63 -1.86
CA ALA A 486 -8.74 -32.36 -3.13
C ALA A 486 -7.55 -33.33 -3.10
N LYS A 487 -7.76 -34.58 -3.50
CA LYS A 487 -6.72 -35.64 -3.45
C LYS A 487 -6.17 -36.02 -4.81
N THR A 488 -6.90 -35.72 -5.89
CA THR A 488 -6.46 -36.01 -7.26
C THR A 488 -6.65 -34.79 -8.17
N PRO A 489 -5.87 -34.66 -9.26
CA PRO A 489 -6.03 -33.54 -10.18
C PRO A 489 -7.42 -33.47 -10.84
N GLU A 490 -8.09 -34.60 -11.00
CA GLU A 490 -9.46 -34.68 -11.48
C GLU A 490 -10.43 -34.03 -10.50
N ASN A 491 -10.18 -34.12 -9.18
CA ASN A 491 -10.97 -33.41 -8.18
C ASN A 491 -10.83 -31.89 -8.36
N LEU A 492 -9.63 -31.39 -8.66
CA LEU A 492 -9.42 -29.96 -8.92
C LEU A 492 -10.23 -29.51 -10.15
N LEU A 493 -10.16 -30.28 -11.23
CA LEU A 493 -10.91 -29.99 -12.45
C LEU A 493 -12.43 -30.02 -12.21
N ASP A 494 -12.94 -30.98 -11.44
CA ASP A 494 -14.36 -31.05 -11.07
C ASP A 494 -14.81 -29.83 -10.25
N ILE A 495 -13.97 -29.36 -9.31
CA ILE A 495 -14.26 -28.17 -8.52
C ILE A 495 -14.34 -26.93 -9.40
N VAL A 496 -13.39 -26.78 -10.33
CA VAL A 496 -13.39 -25.68 -11.30
C VAL A 496 -14.63 -25.72 -12.19
N ARG A 497 -15.01 -26.88 -12.73
CA ARG A 497 -16.25 -27.04 -13.51
C ARG A 497 -17.50 -26.75 -12.68
N THR A 498 -17.52 -27.16 -11.42
CA THR A 498 -18.62 -26.84 -10.49
C THR A 498 -18.79 -25.33 -10.32
N PHE A 499 -17.67 -24.61 -10.20
CA PHE A 499 -17.67 -23.15 -10.13
C PHE A 499 -18.25 -22.51 -11.40
N GLU A 500 -17.73 -22.90 -12.56
CA GLU A 500 -18.16 -22.38 -13.87
C GLU A 500 -19.66 -22.59 -14.11
N ASN A 501 -20.17 -23.79 -13.82
CA ASN A 501 -21.59 -24.11 -13.98
C ASN A 501 -22.52 -23.29 -13.07
N LYS A 502 -22.01 -22.78 -11.95
CA LYS A 502 -22.78 -22.00 -10.98
C LYS A 502 -22.71 -20.50 -11.25
N VAL A 503 -21.63 -20.02 -11.87
CA VAL A 503 -21.40 -18.59 -12.19
C VAL A 503 -21.84 -18.23 -13.61
N MET A 504 -21.89 -19.20 -14.54
CA MET A 504 -22.31 -18.98 -15.93
C MET A 504 -23.77 -19.34 -16.23
N LYS A 505 -24.58 -19.58 -15.20
CA LYS A 505 -26.05 -19.48 -15.26
C LYS A 505 -26.46 -18.12 -14.73
#